data_AF-A0A524CNM4-F1
#
_entry.id   AF-A0A524CNM4-F1
#
_cell.length_a   1.000
_cell.length_b   1.000
_cell.length_c   1.000
_cell.angle_alpha   90.00
_cell.angle_beta   90.00
_cell.angle_gamma   90.00
#
_symmetry.space_group_name_H-M   'P 1'
#
loop_
_entity.id
_entity.type
_entity.pdbx_description
1 polymer ?
#
loop_
_entity_poly.entity_id
_entity_poly.type
_entity_poly.pdbx_seq_one_letter_code
_entity_poly.pdbx_strand_id
1 'polypeptide(L)'
;MSTKLIEEDKLREKVWKIINLTQANQLFVHSENLEIKYLEEVNSKIQKKSLPKILVLSILNAIVPNSAMLLIGGHGGGKTTLVKLLGRMFTGNSLAEIEKAIVRGHPQLTEEKLVGTLKLGKLMKDGKEEVLWKSFIKNFWKIIDEVNRLTPYAQDILLSLLAEGTVKYYDSITTINKFCLFATINPQDVGTFELSSPFLDRFGISVPISMPSSQDLKLILTGKDEKYSGFDELLQVPKILTIDELMEIWYYVNKIPFNDEVNNYIHAIIREYTLCDRIDKGNSEDLKPSTGLCSGCHFNTTQNVCNKINSILSVRVAKDLLRYSKALTWLLGLEKIDVNIVNTVAPYVIAHRVDFVKREVDKSPYWGDVYKLTQDLLETILKRFNNRQICYKIIKKFRDGNYDKSEFSELKNYKKNDLIVKYDLFPFAKTIKNKEYSQLAQKIYESANKGDIDELADIKNELMKSLDFPNRADLINWCTNELYKQTVTDYVFHYVNWKELWADLAAEFPSLDRSIKEAFSQRQTKQIRSEDLLIEVNVTGVDDDSLVNMQVSGGSNALKLRSLLNELNYLQKE
;
A
#
# COMPACT_ATOMS: atom_id res chain seq x y z
N MET A 1 -18.26 4.09 -24.56
CA MET A 1 -17.22 3.67 -23.59
C MET A 1 -16.21 4.80 -23.53
N SER A 2 -15.95 5.35 -22.35
CA SER A 2 -15.01 6.47 -22.20
C SER A 2 -13.62 6.07 -22.70
N THR A 3 -12.88 7.02 -23.29
CA THR A 3 -11.49 6.87 -23.75
C THR A 3 -10.58 6.28 -22.65
N LYS A 4 -10.84 6.62 -21.38
CA LYS A 4 -10.17 6.13 -20.17
C LYS A 4 -10.23 4.62 -19.95
N LEU A 5 -11.38 3.98 -20.14
CA LEU A 5 -11.50 2.52 -19.99
C LEU A 5 -10.64 1.80 -21.03
N ILE A 6 -10.60 2.35 -22.26
CA ILE A 6 -9.80 1.82 -23.36
C ILE A 6 -8.29 1.98 -23.09
N GLU A 7 -7.87 3.06 -22.43
CA GLU A 7 -6.46 3.27 -22.07
C GLU A 7 -6.03 2.45 -20.84
N GLU A 8 -6.87 2.39 -19.80
CA GLU A 8 -6.61 1.55 -18.62
C GLU A 8 -6.52 0.07 -19.00
N ASP A 9 -7.42 -0.42 -19.86
CA ASP A 9 -7.40 -1.81 -20.33
C ASP A 9 -6.12 -2.12 -21.12
N LYS A 10 -5.65 -1.19 -21.97
CA LYS A 10 -4.37 -1.35 -22.68
C LYS A 10 -3.18 -1.43 -21.72
N LEU A 11 -3.14 -0.60 -20.67
CA LEU A 11 -2.10 -0.67 -19.64
C LEU A 11 -2.15 -2.00 -18.88
N ARG A 12 -3.36 -2.48 -18.56
CA ARG A 12 -3.57 -3.78 -17.93
C ARG A 12 -3.11 -4.92 -18.83
N GLU A 13 -3.43 -4.88 -20.12
CA GLU A 13 -2.96 -5.83 -21.13
C GLU A 13 -1.43 -5.87 -21.22
N LYS A 14 -0.77 -4.72 -21.15
CA LYS A 14 0.70 -4.64 -21.07
C LYS A 14 1.25 -5.36 -19.83
N VAL A 15 0.64 -5.19 -18.67
CA VAL A 15 1.05 -5.91 -17.44
C VAL A 15 0.82 -7.43 -17.60
N TRP A 16 -0.30 -7.85 -18.18
CA TRP A 16 -0.53 -9.27 -18.51
C TRP A 16 0.49 -9.81 -19.52
N LYS A 17 0.91 -9.01 -20.49
CA LYS A 17 1.98 -9.36 -21.42
C LYS A 17 3.31 -9.61 -20.70
N ILE A 18 3.64 -8.84 -19.64
CA ILE A 18 4.81 -9.11 -18.79
C ILE A 18 4.71 -10.48 -18.13
N ILE A 19 3.55 -10.82 -17.54
CA ILE A 19 3.31 -12.13 -16.92
C ILE A 19 3.52 -13.25 -17.94
N ASN A 20 2.86 -13.13 -19.09
CA ASN A 20 2.86 -14.15 -20.13
C ASN A 20 4.25 -14.35 -20.73
N LEU A 21 4.99 -13.28 -21.03
CA LEU A 21 6.34 -13.37 -21.56
C LEU A 21 7.31 -13.99 -20.54
N THR A 22 7.21 -13.61 -19.27
CA THR A 22 8.07 -14.18 -18.22
C THR A 22 7.88 -15.70 -18.11
N GLN A 23 6.64 -16.17 -18.21
CA GLN A 23 6.32 -17.60 -18.17
C GLN A 23 6.68 -18.32 -19.48
N ALA A 24 6.29 -17.76 -20.64
CA ALA A 24 6.49 -18.37 -21.95
C ALA A 24 7.98 -18.51 -22.31
N ASN A 25 8.78 -17.50 -21.98
CA ASN A 25 10.23 -17.51 -22.19
C ASN A 25 10.99 -18.18 -21.04
N GLN A 26 10.28 -18.72 -20.03
CA GLN A 26 10.87 -19.39 -18.87
C GLN A 26 11.94 -18.55 -18.15
N LEU A 27 11.76 -17.22 -18.15
CA LEU A 27 12.70 -16.26 -17.54
C LEU A 27 12.78 -16.42 -16.02
N PHE A 28 11.76 -17.04 -15.43
CA PHE A 28 11.73 -17.43 -14.03
C PHE A 28 10.90 -18.68 -13.87
N VAL A 29 11.54 -19.79 -13.48
CA VAL A 29 10.90 -21.11 -13.39
C VAL A 29 10.66 -21.45 -11.93
N HIS A 30 9.40 -21.49 -11.54
CA HIS A 30 8.98 -21.88 -10.20
C HIS A 30 7.52 -22.36 -10.23
N SER A 31 7.27 -23.58 -9.74
CA SER A 31 5.96 -24.24 -9.88
C SER A 31 4.87 -23.75 -8.91
N GLU A 32 5.23 -22.99 -7.88
CA GLU A 32 4.25 -22.56 -6.87
C GLU A 32 3.28 -21.49 -7.41
N ASN A 33 1.99 -21.81 -7.29
CA ASN A 33 0.90 -20.93 -7.68
C ASN A 33 0.26 -20.26 -6.46
N LEU A 34 -0.25 -19.06 -6.68
CA LEU A 34 -1.11 -18.32 -5.80
C LEU A 34 -2.57 -18.59 -6.22
N GLU A 35 -3.32 -19.25 -5.36
CA GLU A 35 -4.76 -19.38 -5.54
C GLU A 35 -5.46 -18.10 -5.10
N ILE A 36 -6.06 -17.40 -6.05
CA ILE A 36 -6.79 -16.16 -5.82
C ILE A 36 -8.29 -16.48 -5.85
N LYS A 37 -8.97 -16.17 -4.75
CA LYS A 37 -10.43 -16.24 -4.65
C LYS A 37 -10.99 -14.83 -4.70
N TYR A 38 -12.04 -14.62 -5.49
CA TYR A 38 -12.70 -13.32 -5.61
C TYR A 38 -14.18 -13.49 -5.90
N LEU A 39 -14.97 -12.49 -5.53
CA LEU A 39 -16.41 -12.47 -5.81
C LEU A 39 -16.66 -11.87 -7.20
N GLU A 40 -17.23 -12.66 -8.11
CA GLU A 40 -17.62 -12.17 -9.43
C GLU A 40 -18.98 -11.48 -9.35
N GLU A 41 -19.06 -10.23 -9.79
CA GLU A 41 -20.25 -9.39 -9.61
C GLU A 41 -21.46 -9.89 -10.39
N VAL A 42 -21.24 -10.35 -11.64
CA VAL A 42 -22.31 -10.77 -12.55
C VAL A 42 -23.14 -11.92 -11.96
N ASN A 43 -22.49 -12.85 -11.25
CA ASN A 43 -23.12 -14.06 -10.74
C ASN A 43 -23.16 -14.17 -9.21
N SER A 44 -22.54 -13.23 -8.49
CA SER A 44 -22.31 -13.29 -7.04
C SER A 44 -21.71 -14.62 -6.56
N LYS A 45 -20.90 -15.26 -7.42
CA LYS A 45 -20.23 -16.52 -7.13
C LYS A 45 -18.75 -16.29 -6.85
N ILE A 46 -18.20 -17.08 -5.95
CA ILE A 46 -16.76 -17.09 -5.70
C ILE A 46 -16.08 -17.80 -6.85
N GLN A 47 -15.27 -17.06 -7.60
CA GLN A 47 -14.39 -17.58 -8.64
C GLN A 47 -13.01 -17.89 -8.06
N LYS A 48 -12.29 -18.78 -8.74
CA LYS A 48 -10.90 -19.12 -8.41
C LYS A 48 -10.03 -18.90 -9.64
N LYS A 49 -8.90 -18.20 -9.45
CA LYS A 49 -7.86 -18.04 -10.47
C LYS A 49 -6.52 -18.41 -9.88
N SER A 50 -5.76 -19.23 -10.59
CA SER A 50 -4.42 -19.66 -10.19
C SER A 50 -3.40 -18.89 -11.02
N LEU A 51 -2.43 -18.24 -10.38
CA LEU A 51 -1.36 -17.51 -11.06
C LEU A 51 0.00 -17.82 -10.43
N PRO A 52 1.12 -17.65 -11.15
CA PRO A 52 2.45 -17.90 -10.60
C PRO A 52 2.75 -16.98 -9.42
N LYS A 53 2.95 -17.55 -8.22
CA LYS A 53 2.92 -16.80 -6.95
C LYS A 53 3.96 -15.69 -6.88
N ILE A 54 5.23 -16.04 -7.07
CA ILE A 54 6.36 -15.12 -6.89
C ILE A 54 6.29 -13.98 -7.92
N LEU A 55 5.94 -14.32 -9.16
CA LEU A 55 5.83 -13.36 -10.25
C LEU A 55 4.71 -12.37 -10.00
N VAL A 56 3.50 -12.84 -9.65
CA VAL A 56 2.37 -11.95 -9.38
C VAL A 56 2.67 -11.04 -8.20
N LEU A 57 3.18 -11.56 -7.08
CA LEU A 57 3.49 -10.73 -5.91
C LEU A 57 4.59 -9.68 -6.21
N SER A 58 5.57 -10.02 -7.09
CA SER A 58 6.58 -9.07 -7.57
C SER A 58 5.98 -7.98 -8.47
N ILE A 59 5.01 -8.33 -9.30
CA ILE A 59 4.26 -7.38 -10.13
C ILE A 59 3.38 -6.49 -9.27
N LEU A 60 2.70 -7.04 -8.25
CA LEU A 60 1.93 -6.24 -7.30
C LEU A 60 2.81 -5.21 -6.61
N ASN A 61 4.06 -5.56 -6.24
CA ASN A 61 5.01 -4.57 -5.73
C ASN A 61 5.31 -3.48 -6.76
N ALA A 62 5.55 -3.83 -8.03
CA ALA A 62 5.85 -2.87 -9.09
C ALA A 62 4.70 -1.86 -9.34
N ILE A 63 3.44 -2.30 -9.24
CA ILE A 63 2.26 -1.45 -9.48
C ILE A 63 1.72 -0.76 -8.22
N VAL A 64 2.40 -0.91 -7.07
CA VAL A 64 2.12 -0.14 -5.86
C VAL A 64 3.19 0.96 -5.72
N PRO A 65 2.80 2.23 -5.55
CA PRO A 65 3.75 3.32 -5.43
C PRO A 65 4.57 3.24 -4.14
N ASN A 66 5.87 3.55 -4.22
CA ASN A 66 6.79 3.65 -3.07
C ASN A 66 6.80 2.38 -2.21
N SER A 67 6.69 1.24 -2.88
CA SER A 67 6.64 -0.08 -2.28
C SER A 67 8.04 -0.68 -2.15
N ALA A 68 8.17 -1.58 -1.18
CA ALA A 68 9.35 -2.39 -0.98
C ALA A 68 8.95 -3.85 -0.76
N MET A 69 9.58 -4.77 -1.48
CA MET A 69 9.33 -6.21 -1.36
C MET A 69 10.56 -6.96 -0.84
N LEU A 70 10.34 -7.99 -0.02
CA LEU A 70 11.34 -8.97 0.39
C LEU A 70 11.18 -10.30 -0.34
N LEU A 71 12.24 -10.78 -0.97
CA LEU A 71 12.33 -12.10 -1.60
C LEU A 71 13.23 -12.98 -0.73
N ILE A 72 12.64 -13.91 0.03
CA ILE A 72 13.34 -14.69 1.06
C ILE A 72 13.59 -16.10 0.55
N GLY A 73 14.85 -16.54 0.41
CA GLY A 73 15.14 -17.92 0.02
C GLY A 73 16.64 -18.19 -0.15
N GLY A 74 17.02 -19.44 -0.38
CA GLY A 74 18.43 -19.83 -0.55
C GLY A 74 19.10 -19.28 -1.82
N HIS A 75 20.41 -19.49 -1.95
CA HIS A 75 21.16 -19.15 -3.16
C HIS A 75 20.60 -19.91 -4.39
N GLY A 76 20.73 -19.31 -5.57
CA GLY A 76 20.34 -19.97 -6.83
C GLY A 76 18.85 -19.95 -7.18
N GLY A 77 17.99 -19.38 -6.34
CA GLY A 77 16.54 -19.27 -6.60
C GLY A 77 16.12 -18.21 -7.64
N GLY A 78 17.03 -17.71 -8.49
CA GLY A 78 16.71 -16.75 -9.56
C GLY A 78 16.17 -15.37 -9.12
N LYS A 79 16.22 -15.05 -7.82
CA LYS A 79 15.56 -13.87 -7.20
C LYS A 79 15.99 -12.55 -7.84
N THR A 80 17.30 -12.30 -7.86
CA THR A 80 17.88 -11.06 -8.42
C THR A 80 17.67 -10.98 -9.92
N THR A 81 17.76 -12.11 -10.63
CA THR A 81 17.50 -12.18 -12.07
C THR A 81 16.06 -11.76 -12.38
N LEU A 82 15.05 -12.35 -11.72
CA LEU A 82 13.65 -11.99 -11.92
C LEU A 82 13.42 -10.48 -11.79
N VAL A 83 13.91 -9.88 -10.70
CA VAL A 83 13.72 -8.45 -10.43
C VAL A 83 14.40 -7.57 -11.48
N LYS A 84 15.57 -7.97 -12.01
CA LYS A 84 16.24 -7.25 -13.09
C LYS A 84 15.42 -7.25 -14.38
N LEU A 85 14.89 -8.42 -14.76
CA LEU A 85 14.10 -8.58 -15.98
C LEU A 85 12.77 -7.81 -15.88
N LEU A 86 12.11 -7.88 -14.72
CA LEU A 86 10.93 -7.05 -14.44
C LEU A 86 11.27 -5.56 -14.50
N GLY A 87 12.40 -5.12 -13.94
CA GLY A 87 12.82 -3.72 -13.98
C GLY A 87 12.91 -3.17 -15.40
N ARG A 88 13.48 -3.94 -16.33
CA ARG A 88 13.49 -3.58 -17.76
C ARG A 88 12.09 -3.51 -18.36
N MET A 89 11.27 -4.54 -18.14
CA MET A 89 9.93 -4.61 -18.73
C MET A 89 8.99 -3.51 -18.21
N PHE A 90 9.11 -3.12 -16.94
CA PHE A 90 8.29 -2.09 -16.29
C PHE A 90 8.76 -0.65 -16.53
N THR A 91 10.08 -0.42 -16.65
CA THR A 91 10.61 0.95 -16.75
C THR A 91 11.08 1.33 -18.15
N GLY A 92 11.30 0.36 -19.03
CA GLY A 92 11.91 0.58 -20.34
C GLY A 92 13.42 0.86 -20.30
N ASN A 93 14.04 0.83 -19.12
CA ASN A 93 15.49 1.01 -18.96
C ASN A 93 16.26 -0.22 -19.47
N SER A 94 17.51 -0.01 -19.88
CA SER A 94 18.44 -1.09 -20.25
C SER A 94 18.79 -1.97 -19.03
N LEU A 95 19.16 -3.23 -19.24
CA LEU A 95 19.62 -4.07 -18.12
C LEU A 95 20.89 -3.50 -17.47
N ALA A 96 21.72 -2.78 -18.25
CA ALA A 96 22.89 -2.08 -17.75
C ALA A 96 22.54 -0.93 -16.78
N GLU A 97 21.47 -0.18 -17.05
CA GLU A 97 20.98 0.86 -16.14
C GLU A 97 20.37 0.27 -14.88
N ILE A 98 19.61 -0.83 -15.01
CA ILE A 98 19.08 -1.57 -13.86
C ILE A 98 20.23 -2.13 -13.01
N GLU A 99 21.30 -2.68 -13.60
CA GLU A 99 22.47 -3.19 -12.87
C GLU A 99 23.16 -2.09 -12.05
N LYS A 100 23.26 -0.86 -12.59
CA LYS A 100 23.80 0.30 -11.85
C LYS A 100 22.94 0.70 -10.64
N ALA A 101 21.68 0.27 -10.61
CA ALA A 101 20.72 0.50 -9.53
C ALA A 101 20.70 -0.64 -8.49
N ILE A 102 21.67 -1.56 -8.53
CA ILE A 102 21.77 -2.68 -7.58
C ILE A 102 22.81 -2.35 -6.50
N VAL A 103 22.39 -2.46 -5.25
CA VAL A 103 23.29 -2.52 -4.09
C VAL A 103 23.44 -3.97 -3.68
N ARG A 104 24.68 -4.46 -3.62
CA ARG A 104 24.97 -5.80 -3.13
C ARG A 104 25.39 -5.72 -1.66
N GLY A 105 24.65 -6.41 -0.81
CA GLY A 105 24.86 -6.47 0.62
C GLY A 105 26.22 -7.07 0.95
N HIS A 106 26.99 -6.35 1.77
CA HIS A 106 28.29 -6.81 2.23
C HIS A 106 28.59 -6.17 3.60
N PRO A 107 29.18 -6.90 4.56
CA PRO A 107 29.46 -6.35 5.90
C PRO A 107 30.38 -5.11 5.91
N GLN A 108 31.21 -4.94 4.89
CA GLN A 108 32.11 -3.78 4.72
C GLN A 108 31.55 -2.73 3.75
N LEU A 109 30.24 -2.75 3.44
CA LEU A 109 29.63 -1.72 2.62
C LEU A 109 29.63 -0.39 3.38
N THR A 110 30.41 0.58 2.90
CA THR A 110 30.47 1.92 3.48
C THR A 110 29.28 2.77 3.02
N GLU A 111 28.92 3.76 3.83
CA GLU A 111 27.92 4.78 3.46
C GLU A 111 28.26 5.42 2.10
N GLU A 112 29.53 5.67 1.82
CA GLU A 112 29.98 6.23 0.55
C GLU A 112 29.64 5.37 -0.68
N LYS A 113 29.70 4.04 -0.52
CA LYS A 113 29.35 3.08 -1.57
C LYS A 113 27.84 2.94 -1.73
N LEU A 114 27.09 3.09 -0.64
CA LEU A 114 25.63 2.98 -0.60
C LEU A 114 24.93 4.26 -1.10
N VAL A 115 25.37 5.42 -0.61
CA VAL A 115 24.67 6.71 -0.73
C VAL A 115 25.31 7.63 -1.76
N GLY A 116 26.57 7.98 -1.58
CA GLY A 116 27.24 8.98 -2.42
C GLY A 116 28.60 9.38 -1.89
N THR A 117 29.36 10.13 -2.69
CA THR A 117 30.70 10.63 -2.34
C THR A 117 30.78 12.12 -2.62
N LEU A 118 31.64 12.86 -1.93
CA LEU A 118 31.89 14.27 -2.27
C LEU A 118 32.60 14.40 -3.63
N LYS A 119 32.23 15.43 -4.40
CA LYS A 119 32.91 15.79 -5.64
C LYS A 119 34.25 16.45 -5.32
N LEU A 120 35.30 15.63 -5.20
CA LEU A 120 36.66 16.06 -4.86
C LEU A 120 37.13 17.27 -5.69
N GLY A 121 36.82 17.31 -6.99
CA GLY A 121 37.21 18.44 -7.85
C GLY A 121 36.61 19.79 -7.45
N LYS A 122 35.37 19.83 -6.95
CA LYS A 122 34.73 21.06 -6.45
C LYS A 122 35.14 21.38 -5.02
N LEU A 123 35.35 20.36 -4.20
CA LEU A 123 35.84 20.52 -2.84
C LEU A 123 37.24 21.14 -2.83
N MET A 124 38.17 20.60 -3.63
CA MET A 124 39.56 21.06 -3.67
C MET A 124 39.73 22.43 -4.37
N LYS A 125 38.89 22.77 -5.35
CA LYS A 125 39.00 24.04 -6.09
C LYS A 125 38.23 25.19 -5.45
N ASP A 126 36.99 24.92 -5.04
CA ASP A 126 36.03 25.96 -4.65
C ASP A 126 35.70 25.92 -3.15
N GLY A 127 36.22 24.95 -2.40
CA GLY A 127 35.84 24.69 -1.01
C GLY A 127 34.38 24.24 -0.85
N LYS A 128 33.73 23.79 -1.94
CA LYS A 128 32.30 23.47 -1.97
C LYS A 128 32.06 21.97 -1.79
N GLU A 129 31.30 21.64 -0.76
CA GLU A 129 30.84 20.28 -0.46
C GLU A 129 29.62 19.94 -1.33
N GLU A 130 29.87 19.39 -2.51
CA GLU A 130 28.82 18.90 -3.41
C GLU A 130 28.83 17.38 -3.48
N VAL A 131 27.67 16.76 -3.19
CA VAL A 131 27.53 15.31 -3.18
C VAL A 131 27.26 14.74 -4.57
N LEU A 132 28.04 13.74 -4.95
CA LEU A 132 27.78 12.83 -6.05
C LEU A 132 27.01 11.61 -5.54
N TRP A 133 25.68 11.69 -5.63
CA TRP A 133 24.78 10.60 -5.26
C TRP A 133 24.94 9.38 -6.16
N LYS A 134 24.88 8.18 -5.58
CA LYS A 134 24.87 6.91 -6.31
C LYS A 134 23.58 6.73 -7.10
N SER A 135 23.68 6.02 -8.22
CA SER A 135 22.52 5.70 -9.07
C SER A 135 21.40 4.99 -8.31
N PHE A 136 21.75 4.10 -7.38
CA PHE A 136 20.79 3.44 -6.49
C PHE A 136 19.87 4.44 -5.76
N ILE A 137 20.38 5.60 -5.33
CA ILE A 137 19.58 6.60 -4.62
C ILE A 137 18.61 7.33 -5.56
N LYS A 138 19.03 7.62 -6.79
CA LYS A 138 18.25 8.43 -7.75
C LYS A 138 17.30 7.64 -8.66
N ASN A 139 17.55 6.35 -8.86
CA ASN A 139 16.78 5.55 -9.82
C ASN A 139 15.40 5.15 -9.29
N PHE A 140 14.41 5.11 -10.17
CA PHE A 140 13.06 4.66 -9.85
C PHE A 140 13.03 3.20 -9.39
N TRP A 141 13.69 2.29 -10.12
CA TRP A 141 13.77 0.87 -9.79
C TRP A 141 15.04 0.57 -8.99
N LYS A 142 14.87 0.02 -7.79
CA LYS A 142 15.97 -0.21 -6.83
C LYS A 142 16.04 -1.68 -6.44
N ILE A 143 17.25 -2.23 -6.38
CA ILE A 143 17.47 -3.61 -5.96
C ILE A 143 18.52 -3.64 -4.85
N ILE A 144 18.22 -4.32 -3.74
CA ILE A 144 19.18 -4.64 -2.69
C ILE A 144 19.35 -6.16 -2.65
N ASP A 145 20.50 -6.65 -3.11
CA ASP A 145 20.80 -8.07 -3.03
C ASP A 145 21.38 -8.40 -1.65
N GLU A 146 20.90 -9.45 -1.01
CA GLU A 146 21.36 -9.93 0.31
C GLU A 146 21.32 -8.83 1.40
N VAL A 147 20.13 -8.24 1.59
CA VAL A 147 19.94 -7.12 2.54
C VAL A 147 20.32 -7.48 3.98
N ASN A 148 20.22 -8.75 4.36
CA ASN A 148 20.63 -9.26 5.66
C ASN A 148 22.16 -9.33 5.86
N ARG A 149 22.98 -8.95 4.87
CA ARG A 149 24.43 -8.78 5.03
C ARG A 149 24.85 -7.33 5.26
N LEU A 150 23.89 -6.40 5.23
CA LEU A 150 24.13 -5.00 5.56
C LEU A 150 24.26 -4.83 7.07
N THR A 151 25.24 -4.03 7.50
CA THR A 151 25.40 -3.65 8.90
C THR A 151 24.16 -2.90 9.40
N PRO A 152 23.87 -2.90 10.72
CA PRO A 152 22.75 -2.13 11.27
C PRO A 152 22.76 -0.66 10.85
N TYR A 153 23.94 -0.03 10.82
CA TYR A 153 24.10 1.36 10.35
C TYR A 153 23.68 1.56 8.88
N ALA A 154 24.04 0.63 7.98
CA ALA A 154 23.59 0.70 6.59
C ALA A 154 22.08 0.46 6.44
N GLN A 155 21.49 -0.40 7.29
CA GLN A 155 20.04 -0.60 7.35
C GLN A 155 19.32 0.67 7.82
N ASP A 156 19.87 1.39 8.80
CA ASP A 156 19.31 2.65 9.31
C ASP A 156 19.31 3.78 8.28
N ILE A 157 20.36 3.87 7.44
CA ILE A 157 20.38 4.81 6.31
C ILE A 157 19.24 4.49 5.33
N LEU A 158 19.03 3.19 5.03
CA LEU A 158 17.97 2.74 4.14
C LEU A 158 16.57 2.93 4.73
N LEU A 159 16.42 2.93 6.07
CA LEU A 159 15.14 3.26 6.71
C LEU A 159 14.64 4.64 6.28
N SER A 160 15.51 5.64 6.22
CA SER A 160 15.14 7.01 5.82
C SER A 160 14.66 7.06 4.37
N LEU A 161 15.36 6.36 3.46
CA LEU A 161 14.96 6.23 2.06
C LEU A 161 13.59 5.55 1.94
N LEU A 162 13.38 4.43 2.65
CA LEU A 162 12.12 3.68 2.62
C LEU A 162 10.96 4.42 3.30
N ALA A 163 11.27 5.30 4.26
CA ALA A 163 10.28 6.03 5.03
C ALA A 163 9.79 7.29 4.33
N GLU A 164 10.72 8.09 3.85
CA GLU A 164 10.51 9.48 3.46
C GLU A 164 10.92 9.74 2.01
N GLY A 165 11.47 8.73 1.32
CA GLY A 165 12.10 8.92 0.01
C GLY A 165 13.30 9.86 0.08
N THR A 166 13.85 10.12 1.27
CA THR A 166 14.86 11.15 1.47
C THR A 166 16.13 10.53 2.05
N VAL A 167 17.27 10.97 1.54
CA VAL A 167 18.58 10.53 2.00
C VAL A 167 19.45 11.76 2.27
N LYS A 168 20.05 11.78 3.44
CA LYS A 168 20.99 12.82 3.88
C LYS A 168 22.41 12.27 3.82
N TYR A 169 23.34 13.08 3.35
CA TYR A 169 24.77 12.78 3.36
C TYR A 169 25.54 14.10 3.51
N TYR A 170 26.35 14.23 4.57
CA TYR A 170 26.82 15.53 5.08
C TYR A 170 25.64 16.52 5.25
N ASP A 171 25.76 17.75 4.79
CA ASP A 171 24.70 18.76 4.79
C ASP A 171 23.83 18.75 3.53
N SER A 172 24.07 17.79 2.62
CA SER A 172 23.25 17.63 1.42
C SER A 172 22.10 16.66 1.66
N ILE A 173 20.93 16.99 1.11
CA ILE A 173 19.74 16.15 1.13
C ILE A 173 19.31 15.92 -0.32
N THR A 174 18.98 14.67 -0.66
CA THR A 174 18.30 14.33 -1.91
C THR A 174 16.99 13.61 -1.61
N THR A 175 15.97 13.92 -2.39
CA THR A 175 14.65 13.29 -2.28
C THR A 175 14.30 12.59 -3.59
N ILE A 176 13.72 11.40 -3.48
CA ILE A 176 13.09 10.65 -4.56
C ILE A 176 11.63 10.43 -4.21
N ASN A 177 10.74 11.03 -5.00
CA ASN A 177 9.30 11.03 -4.69
C ASN A 177 8.61 9.72 -5.04
N LYS A 178 9.20 8.95 -5.97
CA LYS A 178 8.61 7.78 -6.63
C LYS A 178 9.67 6.71 -6.85
N PHE A 179 9.48 5.53 -6.26
CA PHE A 179 10.36 4.38 -6.46
C PHE A 179 9.64 3.04 -6.27
N CYS A 180 10.24 1.97 -6.79
CA CYS A 180 9.99 0.58 -6.42
C CYS A 180 11.28 -0.02 -5.88
N LEU A 181 11.21 -0.70 -4.74
CA LEU A 181 12.33 -1.41 -4.17
C LEU A 181 12.07 -2.91 -4.07
N PHE A 182 13.09 -3.69 -4.41
CA PHE A 182 13.13 -5.12 -4.20
C PHE A 182 14.38 -5.47 -3.43
N ALA A 183 14.23 -6.24 -2.36
CA ALA A 183 15.35 -6.74 -1.58
C ALA A 183 15.30 -8.26 -1.50
N THR A 184 16.48 -8.89 -1.54
CA THR A 184 16.60 -10.33 -1.38
C THR A 184 17.21 -10.66 -0.01
N ILE A 185 16.76 -11.75 0.59
CA ILE A 185 17.33 -12.30 1.83
C ILE A 185 17.75 -13.73 1.56
N ASN A 186 18.96 -14.07 2.00
CA ASN A 186 19.37 -15.46 2.16
C ASN A 186 19.52 -15.80 3.66
N PRO A 187 18.58 -16.54 4.26
CA PRO A 187 18.61 -16.81 5.70
C PRO A 187 19.74 -17.76 6.14
N GLN A 188 20.33 -18.53 5.22
CA GLN A 188 21.37 -19.52 5.53
C GLN A 188 22.80 -18.98 5.34
N ASP A 189 22.94 -17.70 4.97
CA ASP A 189 24.24 -17.12 4.67
C ASP A 189 25.04 -16.77 5.94
N VAL A 190 26.37 -16.80 5.83
CA VAL A 190 27.31 -16.51 6.92
C VAL A 190 27.63 -15.01 6.93
N GLY A 191 27.81 -14.44 8.13
CA GLY A 191 28.11 -13.01 8.27
C GLY A 191 26.88 -12.12 8.01
N THR A 192 25.73 -12.59 8.47
CA THR A 192 24.45 -11.89 8.39
C THR A 192 24.15 -11.14 9.67
N PHE A 193 23.34 -10.08 9.55
CA PHE A 193 22.83 -9.26 10.64
C PHE A 193 21.31 -9.43 10.72
N GLU A 194 20.78 -9.51 11.93
CA GLU A 194 19.33 -9.53 12.13
C GLU A 194 18.71 -8.23 11.61
N LEU A 195 17.58 -8.36 10.92
CA LEU A 195 16.81 -7.22 10.45
C LEU A 195 15.90 -6.75 11.59
N SER A 196 15.98 -5.48 11.94
CA SER A 196 15.16 -4.91 13.00
C SER A 196 13.67 -4.89 12.62
N SER A 197 12.77 -5.03 13.60
CA SER A 197 11.32 -4.95 13.35
C SER A 197 10.89 -3.64 12.66
N PRO A 198 11.44 -2.46 13.01
CA PRO A 198 11.17 -1.22 12.28
C PRO A 198 11.59 -1.27 10.80
N PHE A 199 12.65 -2.01 10.46
CA PHE A 199 13.11 -2.20 9.09
C PHE A 199 12.21 -3.15 8.30
N LEU A 200 11.86 -4.30 8.88
CA LEU A 200 10.92 -5.25 8.27
C LEU A 200 9.53 -4.63 8.02
N ASP A 201 9.07 -3.76 8.91
CA ASP A 201 7.80 -3.03 8.77
C ASP A 201 7.76 -2.07 7.56
N ARG A 202 8.93 -1.70 7.00
CA ARG A 202 9.00 -0.87 5.77
C ARG A 202 8.78 -1.66 4.49
N PHE A 203 8.93 -2.98 4.53
CA PHE A 203 8.67 -3.82 3.37
C PHE A 203 7.18 -4.14 3.30
N GLY A 204 6.50 -3.61 2.29
CA GLY A 204 5.07 -3.79 2.06
C GLY A 204 4.65 -5.26 1.97
N ILE A 205 5.49 -6.10 1.38
CA ILE A 205 5.19 -7.50 1.16
C ILE A 205 6.47 -8.34 1.20
N SER A 206 6.36 -9.60 1.65
CA SER A 206 7.44 -10.58 1.65
C SER A 206 6.98 -11.90 1.05
N VAL A 207 7.87 -12.57 0.33
CA VAL A 207 7.56 -13.84 -0.34
C VAL A 207 8.69 -14.84 -0.09
N PRO A 208 8.37 -16.03 0.45
CA PRO A 208 9.32 -17.11 0.54
C PRO A 208 9.44 -17.77 -0.85
N ILE A 209 10.68 -17.98 -1.28
CA ILE A 209 11.03 -18.64 -2.53
C ILE A 209 11.61 -20.00 -2.17
N SER A 210 10.92 -21.05 -2.60
CA SER A 210 11.38 -22.43 -2.44
C SER A 210 12.37 -22.78 -3.55
N MET A 211 13.07 -23.90 -3.37
CA MET A 211 13.95 -24.40 -4.42
C MET A 211 13.11 -24.93 -5.59
N PRO A 212 13.58 -24.78 -6.84
CA PRO A 212 12.88 -25.31 -8.02
C PRO A 212 12.53 -26.79 -7.84
N SER A 213 11.30 -27.15 -8.20
CA SER A 213 10.86 -28.56 -8.22
C SER A 213 11.63 -29.37 -9.29
N SER A 214 11.53 -30.69 -9.26
CA SER A 214 12.11 -31.55 -10.32
C SER A 214 11.63 -31.17 -11.73
N GLN A 215 10.36 -30.75 -11.84
CA GLN A 215 9.80 -30.26 -13.10
C GLN A 215 10.43 -28.93 -13.51
N ASP A 216 10.60 -28.01 -12.56
CA ASP A 216 11.28 -26.73 -12.80
C ASP A 216 12.74 -26.93 -13.22
N LEU A 217 13.46 -27.83 -12.56
CA LEU A 217 14.84 -28.19 -12.90
C LEU A 217 14.96 -28.72 -14.32
N LYS A 218 14.02 -29.56 -14.77
CA LYS A 218 14.00 -30.04 -16.15
C LYS A 218 13.90 -28.87 -17.13
N LEU A 219 13.01 -27.90 -16.88
CA LEU A 219 12.86 -26.72 -17.72
C LEU A 219 14.15 -25.88 -17.74
N ILE A 220 14.74 -25.61 -16.56
CA ILE A 220 15.99 -24.87 -16.42
C ILE A 220 17.12 -25.53 -17.21
N LEU A 221 17.29 -26.86 -17.10
CA LEU A 221 18.34 -27.60 -17.79
C LEU A 221 18.13 -27.71 -19.31
N THR A 222 16.87 -27.67 -19.78
CA THR A 222 16.56 -27.63 -21.22
C THR A 222 16.61 -26.22 -21.81
N GLY A 223 16.61 -25.19 -20.97
CA GLY A 223 16.74 -23.80 -21.39
C GLY A 223 18.10 -23.49 -21.99
N LYS A 224 18.19 -22.40 -22.76
CA LYS A 224 19.49 -21.89 -23.21
C LYS A 224 20.24 -21.33 -22.01
N ASP A 225 21.49 -21.72 -21.84
CA ASP A 225 22.33 -21.18 -20.77
C ASP A 225 22.69 -19.72 -21.09
N GLU A 226 22.10 -18.82 -20.32
CA GLU A 226 22.26 -17.38 -20.38
C GLU A 226 23.71 -16.96 -20.13
N LYS A 227 24.52 -17.79 -19.45
CA LYS A 227 25.95 -17.52 -19.26
C LYS A 227 26.71 -17.50 -20.58
N TYR A 228 26.28 -18.27 -21.57
CA TYR A 228 26.92 -18.33 -22.89
C TYR A 228 26.30 -17.37 -23.90
N SER A 229 25.01 -17.06 -23.75
CA SER A 229 24.24 -16.33 -24.78
C SER A 229 23.81 -14.92 -24.35
N GLY A 230 23.87 -14.59 -23.06
CA GLY A 230 23.26 -13.38 -22.51
C GLY A 230 21.74 -13.41 -22.64
N PHE A 231 21.09 -12.29 -22.27
CA PHE A 231 19.69 -12.06 -22.57
C PHE A 231 19.56 -11.25 -23.84
N ASP A 232 18.71 -11.70 -24.77
CA ASP A 232 18.28 -10.87 -25.87
C ASP A 232 17.26 -9.84 -25.36
N GLU A 233 17.76 -8.63 -25.11
CA GLU A 233 16.98 -7.50 -24.63
C GLU A 233 15.82 -7.09 -25.56
N LEU A 234 15.86 -7.44 -26.85
CA LEU A 234 14.82 -7.10 -27.82
C LEU A 234 13.73 -8.17 -27.92
N LEU A 235 14.11 -9.45 -27.83
CA LEU A 235 13.18 -10.57 -28.05
C LEU A 235 12.72 -11.24 -26.75
N GLN A 236 13.62 -11.45 -25.80
CA GLN A 236 13.30 -12.19 -24.57
C GLN A 236 12.72 -11.30 -23.49
N VAL A 237 13.22 -10.06 -23.37
CA VAL A 237 12.86 -9.13 -22.31
C VAL A 237 12.55 -7.74 -22.90
N PRO A 238 11.52 -7.61 -23.76
CA PRO A 238 11.24 -6.36 -24.45
C PRO A 238 10.88 -5.24 -23.46
N LYS A 239 11.07 -3.98 -23.87
CA LYS A 239 10.48 -2.83 -23.18
C LYS A 239 8.96 -2.88 -23.39
N ILE A 240 8.19 -2.98 -22.31
CA ILE A 240 6.73 -3.15 -22.40
C ILE A 240 6.00 -1.92 -21.87
N LEU A 241 6.43 -1.43 -20.70
CA LEU A 241 5.95 -0.20 -20.07
C LEU A 241 7.07 0.84 -19.99
N THR A 242 6.66 2.09 -19.81
CA THR A 242 7.53 3.20 -19.39
C THR A 242 7.23 3.61 -17.94
N ILE A 243 8.09 4.44 -17.35
CA ILE A 243 7.84 4.99 -16.01
C ILE A 243 6.55 5.83 -15.97
N ASP A 244 6.30 6.62 -17.01
CA ASP A 244 5.10 7.47 -17.09
C ASP A 244 3.82 6.61 -17.15
N GLU A 245 3.82 5.54 -17.95
CA GLU A 245 2.71 4.56 -17.99
C GLU A 245 2.53 3.84 -16.65
N LEU A 246 3.62 3.51 -15.95
CA LEU A 246 3.54 2.93 -14.62
C LEU A 246 2.96 3.90 -13.58
N MET A 247 3.25 5.21 -13.72
CA MET A 247 2.65 6.23 -12.87
C MET A 247 1.14 6.39 -13.13
N GLU A 248 0.68 6.18 -14.37
CA GLU A 248 -0.74 6.08 -14.68
C GLU A 248 -1.38 4.84 -14.05
N ILE A 249 -0.73 3.67 -14.14
CA ILE A 249 -1.18 2.45 -13.46
C ILE A 249 -1.34 2.71 -11.95
N TRP A 250 -0.37 3.38 -11.31
CA TRP A 250 -0.44 3.71 -9.89
C TRP A 250 -1.65 4.60 -9.55
N TYR A 251 -2.01 5.51 -10.45
CA TYR A 251 -3.19 6.35 -10.31
C TYR A 251 -4.49 5.53 -10.40
N TYR A 252 -4.62 4.66 -11.40
CA TYR A 252 -5.78 3.77 -11.54
C TYR A 252 -5.92 2.81 -10.36
N VAL A 253 -4.82 2.18 -9.94
CA VAL A 253 -4.79 1.29 -8.75
C VAL A 253 -5.26 2.05 -7.51
N ASN A 254 -4.82 3.30 -7.30
CA ASN A 254 -5.24 4.08 -6.14
C ASN A 254 -6.76 4.36 -6.12
N LYS A 255 -7.40 4.49 -7.29
CA LYS A 255 -8.82 4.81 -7.43
C LYS A 255 -9.78 3.65 -7.20
N ILE A 256 -9.28 2.42 -7.11
CA ILE A 256 -10.16 1.26 -6.87
C ILE A 256 -10.96 1.44 -5.57
N PRO A 257 -12.30 1.35 -5.65
CA PRO A 257 -13.18 1.50 -4.51
C PRO A 257 -13.15 0.26 -3.60
N PHE A 258 -13.47 0.47 -2.34
CA PHE A 258 -13.67 -0.57 -1.35
C PHE A 258 -14.86 -0.18 -0.46
N ASN A 259 -15.54 -1.19 0.08
CA ASN A 259 -16.72 -0.99 0.91
C ASN A 259 -16.39 -1.05 2.42
N ASP A 260 -17.39 -0.75 3.24
CA ASP A 260 -17.27 -0.81 4.70
C ASP A 260 -16.88 -2.20 5.21
N GLU A 261 -17.31 -3.26 4.52
CA GLU A 261 -16.99 -4.64 4.92
C GLU A 261 -15.50 -4.93 4.82
N VAL A 262 -14.86 -4.58 3.69
CA VAL A 262 -13.42 -4.68 3.51
C VAL A 262 -12.67 -3.83 4.53
N ASN A 263 -13.13 -2.60 4.76
CA ASN A 263 -12.53 -1.71 5.75
C ASN A 263 -12.58 -2.31 7.17
N ASN A 264 -13.77 -2.78 7.59
CA ASN A 264 -13.97 -3.43 8.88
C ASN A 264 -13.17 -4.72 9.00
N TYR A 265 -12.97 -5.46 7.90
CA TYR A 265 -12.18 -6.68 7.91
C TYR A 265 -10.68 -6.39 8.11
N ILE A 266 -10.13 -5.41 7.37
CA ILE A 266 -8.74 -4.97 7.56
C ILE A 266 -8.54 -4.47 9.00
N HIS A 267 -9.47 -3.68 9.54
CA HIS A 267 -9.45 -3.26 10.94
C HIS A 267 -9.48 -4.46 11.89
N ALA A 268 -10.34 -5.44 11.65
CA ALA A 268 -10.43 -6.64 12.47
C ALA A 268 -9.10 -7.42 12.49
N ILE A 269 -8.41 -7.54 11.35
CA ILE A 269 -7.07 -8.14 11.29
C ILE A 269 -6.13 -7.39 12.24
N ILE A 270 -5.98 -6.06 12.10
CA ILE A 270 -5.07 -5.29 12.95
C ILE A 270 -5.43 -5.40 14.43
N ARG A 271 -6.72 -5.35 14.76
CA ARG A 271 -7.20 -5.41 16.16
C ARG A 271 -7.01 -6.78 16.80
N GLU A 272 -7.15 -7.87 16.06
CA GLU A 272 -6.85 -9.22 16.55
C GLU A 272 -5.36 -9.40 16.92
N TYR A 273 -4.47 -8.70 16.22
CA TYR A 273 -3.03 -8.71 16.52
C TYR A 273 -2.60 -7.68 17.58
N THR A 274 -3.41 -6.67 17.90
CA THR A 274 -3.03 -5.60 18.84
C THR A 274 -3.70 -5.72 20.19
N LEU A 275 -4.95 -6.19 20.24
CA LEU A 275 -5.74 -6.22 21.47
C LEU A 275 -5.26 -7.29 22.46
N CYS A 276 -5.26 -6.91 23.73
CA CYS A 276 -5.09 -7.82 24.85
C CYS A 276 -5.97 -7.34 26.02
N ASP A 277 -6.51 -8.29 26.78
CA ASP A 277 -7.38 -7.98 27.92
C ASP A 277 -6.63 -7.48 29.16
N ARG A 278 -5.31 -7.68 29.21
CA ARG A 278 -4.50 -7.51 30.41
C ARG A 278 -3.55 -6.33 30.35
N ILE A 279 -2.98 -6.08 29.17
CA ILE A 279 -1.94 -5.07 28.97
C ILE A 279 -2.11 -4.40 27.62
N ASP A 280 -1.53 -3.21 27.48
CA ASP A 280 -1.28 -2.63 26.18
C ASP A 280 0.03 -3.19 25.61
N LYS A 281 -0.09 -4.15 24.69
CA LYS A 281 1.06 -4.81 24.06
C LYS A 281 1.95 -3.87 23.23
N GLY A 282 1.45 -2.71 22.82
CA GLY A 282 2.25 -1.72 22.10
C GLY A 282 3.23 -0.98 23.01
N ASN A 283 2.92 -0.90 24.31
CA ASN A 283 3.66 -0.13 25.31
C ASN A 283 4.31 -1.00 26.39
N SER A 284 4.17 -2.33 26.31
CA SER A 284 4.67 -3.27 27.31
C SER A 284 5.74 -4.18 26.70
N GLU A 285 6.97 -4.13 27.22
CA GLU A 285 8.09 -4.92 26.67
C GLU A 285 8.33 -6.24 27.40
N ASP A 286 8.12 -6.31 28.71
CA ASP A 286 8.55 -7.45 29.53
C ASP A 286 7.57 -8.65 29.49
N LEU A 287 6.27 -8.37 29.53
CA LEU A 287 5.24 -9.40 29.68
C LEU A 287 4.59 -9.76 28.34
N LYS A 288 4.95 -10.93 27.81
CA LYS A 288 4.53 -11.46 26.50
C LYS A 288 3.87 -12.83 26.64
N PRO A 289 3.13 -13.31 25.63
CA PRO A 289 2.59 -14.68 25.66
C PRO A 289 3.65 -15.78 25.84
N SER A 290 4.86 -15.55 25.36
CA SER A 290 6.03 -16.41 25.58
C SER A 290 6.54 -16.43 27.02
N THR A 291 6.37 -15.33 27.77
CA THR A 291 6.82 -15.20 29.18
C THR A 291 5.71 -15.46 30.21
N GLY A 292 4.52 -15.88 29.76
CA GLY A 292 3.43 -16.31 30.65
C GLY A 292 2.25 -15.32 30.78
N LEU A 293 2.19 -14.27 29.96
CA LEU A 293 1.09 -13.27 29.96
C LEU A 293 -0.31 -13.88 29.94
N CYS A 294 -0.48 -15.02 29.27
CA CYS A 294 -1.79 -15.62 29.01
C CYS A 294 -2.32 -16.52 30.15
N SER A 295 -1.50 -16.82 31.17
CA SER A 295 -1.87 -17.74 32.26
C SER A 295 -3.06 -17.23 33.07
N GLY A 296 -4.16 -18.00 33.10
CA GLY A 296 -5.41 -17.62 33.78
C GLY A 296 -6.23 -16.52 33.06
N CYS A 297 -5.93 -16.20 31.80
CA CYS A 297 -6.71 -15.21 31.05
C CYS A 297 -7.95 -15.87 30.43
N HIS A 298 -9.13 -15.24 30.60
CA HIS A 298 -10.38 -15.68 29.97
C HIS A 298 -10.28 -15.81 28.44
N PHE A 299 -9.48 -14.93 27.82
CA PHE A 299 -9.29 -14.89 26.36
C PHE A 299 -8.12 -15.77 25.88
N ASN A 300 -7.49 -16.57 26.74
CA ASN A 300 -6.47 -17.53 26.33
C ASN A 300 -7.10 -18.78 25.71
N THR A 301 -7.71 -18.61 24.54
CA THR A 301 -8.37 -19.69 23.79
C THR A 301 -7.62 -20.03 22.51
N THR A 302 -7.91 -21.18 21.91
CA THR A 302 -7.34 -21.54 20.60
C THR A 302 -7.74 -20.57 19.49
N GLN A 303 -8.90 -19.89 19.63
CA GLN A 303 -9.47 -18.99 18.63
C GLN A 303 -8.92 -17.56 18.69
N ASN A 304 -8.28 -17.14 19.78
CA ASN A 304 -7.74 -15.79 19.89
C ASN A 304 -6.35 -15.72 19.24
N VAL A 305 -6.06 -14.65 18.51
CA VAL A 305 -4.73 -14.44 17.89
C VAL A 305 -3.73 -13.88 18.91
N CYS A 306 -4.22 -13.09 19.86
CA CYS A 306 -3.39 -12.40 20.84
C CYS A 306 -2.48 -13.33 21.68
N ASN A 307 -2.81 -14.61 21.86
CA ASN A 307 -1.96 -15.55 22.62
C ASN A 307 -0.86 -16.23 21.79
N LYS A 308 -0.79 -15.96 20.48
CA LYS A 308 0.15 -16.59 19.53
C LYS A 308 1.24 -15.63 19.02
N ILE A 309 1.21 -14.38 19.47
CA ILE A 309 2.10 -13.32 18.99
C ILE A 309 2.78 -12.58 20.16
N ASN A 310 4.07 -12.36 20.02
CA ASN A 310 4.92 -11.61 20.95
C ASN A 310 4.94 -10.12 20.64
N SER A 311 4.87 -9.75 19.35
CA SER A 311 4.77 -8.35 18.89
C SER A 311 3.41 -8.07 18.24
N ILE A 312 3.05 -6.79 18.19
CA ILE A 312 1.83 -6.32 17.53
C ILE A 312 2.10 -5.93 16.07
N LEU A 313 1.04 -5.87 15.27
CA LEU A 313 1.09 -5.24 13.95
C LEU A 313 1.11 -3.72 14.05
N SER A 314 1.88 -3.08 13.17
CA SER A 314 1.84 -1.63 13.00
C SER A 314 0.59 -1.20 12.23
N VAL A 315 0.25 0.09 12.30
CA VAL A 315 -0.81 0.70 11.49
C VAL A 315 -0.50 0.70 9.98
N ARG A 316 0.76 0.49 9.57
CA ARG A 316 1.13 0.45 8.14
C ARG A 316 0.57 -0.77 7.44
N VAL A 317 0.43 -1.87 8.18
CA VAL A 317 -0.12 -3.13 7.68
C VAL A 317 -1.53 -2.90 7.11
N ALA A 318 -2.37 -2.07 7.74
CA ALA A 318 -3.68 -1.74 7.20
C ALA A 318 -3.60 -1.07 5.82
N LYS A 319 -2.69 -0.10 5.67
CA LYS A 319 -2.48 0.61 4.41
C LYS A 319 -1.93 -0.31 3.33
N ASP A 320 -0.99 -1.18 3.68
CA ASP A 320 -0.39 -2.11 2.72
C ASP A 320 -1.37 -3.21 2.30
N LEU A 321 -2.15 -3.77 3.22
CA LEU A 321 -3.25 -4.69 2.89
C LEU A 321 -4.20 -4.06 1.87
N LEU A 322 -4.59 -2.80 2.09
CA LEU A 322 -5.45 -2.07 1.16
C LEU A 322 -4.76 -1.83 -0.19
N ARG A 323 -3.52 -1.34 -0.21
CA ARG A 323 -2.75 -1.07 -1.44
C ARG A 323 -2.56 -2.32 -2.29
N TYR A 324 -2.13 -3.43 -1.70
CA TYR A 324 -1.92 -4.68 -2.42
C TYR A 324 -3.23 -5.34 -2.85
N SER A 325 -4.31 -5.15 -2.08
CA SER A 325 -5.64 -5.58 -2.47
C SER A 325 -6.16 -4.79 -3.68
N LYS A 326 -6.00 -3.46 -3.67
CA LYS A 326 -6.29 -2.61 -4.85
C LYS A 326 -5.49 -3.06 -6.07
N ALA A 327 -4.18 -3.26 -5.91
CA ALA A 327 -3.31 -3.71 -7.00
C ALA A 327 -3.76 -5.06 -7.59
N LEU A 328 -4.14 -6.02 -6.74
CA LEU A 328 -4.63 -7.32 -7.18
C LEU A 328 -6.01 -7.22 -7.86
N THR A 329 -6.93 -6.44 -7.31
CA THR A 329 -8.24 -6.13 -7.90
C THR A 329 -8.07 -5.49 -9.28
N TRP A 330 -7.16 -4.53 -9.43
CA TRP A 330 -6.84 -3.87 -10.70
C TRP A 330 -6.31 -4.86 -11.75
N LEU A 331 -5.34 -5.68 -11.36
CA LEU A 331 -4.72 -6.67 -12.24
C LEU A 331 -5.74 -7.67 -12.77
N LEU A 332 -6.74 -8.02 -11.96
CA LEU A 332 -7.82 -8.93 -12.31
C LEU A 332 -8.95 -8.26 -13.11
N GLY A 333 -8.95 -6.93 -13.27
CA GLY A 333 -10.02 -6.19 -13.94
C GLY A 333 -11.33 -6.20 -13.15
N LEU A 334 -11.27 -6.26 -11.82
CA LEU A 334 -12.43 -6.24 -10.95
C LEU A 334 -12.79 -4.79 -10.56
N GLU A 335 -14.07 -4.47 -10.42
CA GLU A 335 -14.52 -3.10 -10.12
C GLU A 335 -14.29 -2.69 -8.65
N LYS A 336 -14.31 -3.64 -7.71
CA LYS A 336 -14.16 -3.36 -6.28
C LYS A 336 -13.41 -4.47 -5.55
N ILE A 337 -12.90 -4.13 -4.37
CA ILE A 337 -12.23 -5.07 -3.48
C ILE A 337 -13.28 -5.91 -2.73
N ASP A 338 -13.01 -7.21 -2.58
CA ASP A 338 -13.73 -8.09 -1.67
C ASP A 338 -12.79 -8.71 -0.61
N VAL A 339 -13.38 -9.27 0.46
CA VAL A 339 -12.63 -9.83 1.60
C VAL A 339 -11.70 -10.98 1.21
N ASN A 340 -12.01 -11.74 0.16
CA ASN A 340 -11.18 -12.84 -0.32
C ASN A 340 -9.89 -12.33 -1.00
N ILE A 341 -9.95 -11.19 -1.69
CA ILE A 341 -8.77 -10.51 -2.23
C ILE A 341 -7.83 -10.11 -1.09
N VAL A 342 -8.36 -9.54 -0.01
CA VAL A 342 -7.58 -9.19 1.20
C VAL A 342 -6.89 -10.44 1.76
N ASN A 343 -7.63 -11.54 1.92
CA ASN A 343 -7.07 -12.79 2.43
C ASN A 343 -6.00 -13.42 1.53
N THR A 344 -6.05 -13.15 0.22
CA THR A 344 -5.05 -13.66 -0.72
C THR A 344 -3.70 -12.98 -0.51
N VAL A 345 -3.68 -11.66 -0.27
CA VAL A 345 -2.43 -10.89 -0.08
C VAL A 345 -1.95 -10.85 1.38
N ALA A 346 -2.87 -10.97 2.35
CA ALA A 346 -2.58 -10.77 3.77
C ALA A 346 -1.44 -11.62 4.35
N PRO A 347 -1.28 -12.93 4.01
CA PRO A 347 -0.17 -13.73 4.52
C PRO A 347 1.20 -13.11 4.22
N TYR A 348 1.35 -12.56 3.01
CA TYR A 348 2.60 -12.00 2.51
C TYR A 348 2.85 -10.58 3.02
N VAL A 349 1.82 -9.87 3.44
CA VAL A 349 1.94 -8.54 4.07
C VAL A 349 2.26 -8.66 5.57
N ILE A 350 1.82 -9.74 6.23
CA ILE A 350 1.84 -9.88 7.69
C ILE A 350 3.03 -10.70 8.20
N ALA A 351 3.36 -11.83 7.55
CA ALA A 351 4.21 -12.87 8.16
C ALA A 351 5.60 -12.39 8.58
N HIS A 352 6.23 -11.47 7.83
CA HIS A 352 7.56 -10.92 8.15
C HIS A 352 7.54 -9.77 9.18
N ARG A 353 6.36 -9.29 9.59
CA ARG A 353 6.20 -8.15 10.51
C ARG A 353 5.82 -8.55 11.93
N VAL A 354 5.55 -9.84 12.15
CA VAL A 354 5.08 -10.35 13.44
C VAL A 354 6.12 -11.29 14.03
N ASP A 355 6.47 -11.04 15.29
CA ASP A 355 7.18 -12.00 16.12
C ASP A 355 6.15 -12.97 16.71
N PHE A 356 6.13 -14.19 16.21
CA PHE A 356 5.22 -15.24 16.67
C PHE A 356 5.80 -15.99 17.86
N VAL A 357 4.93 -16.53 18.72
CA VAL A 357 5.38 -17.41 19.81
C VAL A 357 5.97 -18.68 19.20
N LYS A 358 7.26 -18.93 19.44
CA LYS A 358 7.99 -20.06 18.85
C LYS A 358 7.27 -21.41 18.94
N ARG A 359 6.67 -21.76 20.10
CA ARG A 359 5.90 -23.02 20.26
C ARG A 359 4.70 -23.15 19.32
N GLU A 360 4.13 -22.03 18.86
CA GLU A 360 3.00 -22.01 17.92
C GLU A 360 3.47 -22.17 16.48
N VAL A 361 4.69 -21.74 16.16
CA VAL A 361 5.31 -21.87 14.82
C VAL A 361 5.96 -23.24 14.64
N ASP A 362 6.56 -23.80 15.69
CA ASP A 362 7.31 -25.06 15.61
C ASP A 362 6.39 -26.29 15.60
N LYS A 363 5.13 -26.15 16.03
CA LYS A 363 4.17 -27.27 16.07
C LYS A 363 3.64 -27.64 14.68
N SER A 364 3.15 -28.87 14.54
CA SER A 364 2.43 -29.31 13.35
C SER A 364 1.17 -28.45 13.10
N PRO A 365 0.86 -28.05 11.86
CA PRO A 365 1.49 -28.45 10.59
C PRO A 365 2.48 -27.43 10.02
N TYR A 366 3.07 -26.55 10.85
CA TYR A 366 3.82 -25.38 10.40
C TYR A 366 5.34 -25.59 10.34
N TRP A 367 5.94 -26.24 11.35
CA TRP A 367 7.37 -26.61 11.37
C TRP A 367 8.33 -25.45 11.01
N GLY A 368 8.07 -24.25 11.53
CA GLY A 368 8.85 -23.06 11.20
C GLY A 368 8.24 -22.16 10.11
N ASP A 369 7.21 -22.63 9.39
CA ASP A 369 6.56 -21.86 8.33
C ASP A 369 5.59 -20.81 8.89
N VAL A 370 6.11 -19.60 9.06
CA VAL A 370 5.35 -18.43 9.51
C VAL A 370 4.26 -17.99 8.53
N TYR A 371 4.41 -18.25 7.22
CA TYR A 371 3.41 -17.86 6.22
C TYR A 371 2.19 -18.77 6.32
N LYS A 372 2.41 -20.07 6.49
CA LYS A 372 1.34 -21.05 6.71
C LYS A 372 0.62 -20.82 8.04
N LEU A 373 1.35 -20.53 9.11
CA LEU A 373 0.74 -20.11 10.39
C LEU A 373 -0.13 -18.85 10.19
N THR A 374 0.39 -17.85 9.48
CA THR A 374 -0.36 -16.62 9.22
C THR A 374 -1.64 -16.88 8.42
N GLN A 375 -1.61 -17.78 7.43
CA GLN A 375 -2.80 -18.21 6.68
C GLN A 375 -3.87 -18.81 7.61
N ASP A 376 -3.51 -19.76 8.47
CA ASP A 376 -4.44 -20.40 9.40
C ASP A 376 -5.02 -19.40 10.44
N LEU A 377 -4.20 -18.43 10.87
CA LEU A 377 -4.66 -17.34 11.72
C LEU A 377 -5.66 -16.43 11.00
N LEU A 378 -5.42 -16.10 9.73
CA LEU A 378 -6.34 -15.30 8.93
C LEU A 378 -7.68 -16.01 8.70
N GLU A 379 -7.68 -17.33 8.50
CA GLU A 379 -8.93 -18.11 8.46
C GLU A 379 -9.71 -18.03 9.78
N THR A 380 -9.00 -18.08 10.90
CA THR A 380 -9.59 -17.91 12.24
C THR A 380 -10.17 -16.51 12.41
N ILE A 381 -9.44 -15.47 11.99
CA ILE A 381 -9.90 -14.08 12.01
C ILE A 381 -11.14 -13.90 11.14
N LEU A 382 -11.18 -14.48 9.94
CA LEU A 382 -12.33 -14.43 9.04
C LEU A 382 -13.58 -15.05 9.68
N LYS A 383 -13.46 -16.22 10.30
CA LYS A 383 -14.56 -16.87 11.03
C LYS A 383 -15.09 -15.97 12.15
N ARG A 384 -14.19 -15.38 12.94
CA ARG A 384 -14.56 -14.45 14.01
C ARG A 384 -15.19 -13.16 13.47
N PHE A 385 -14.68 -12.64 12.36
CA PHE A 385 -15.22 -11.47 11.68
C PHE A 385 -16.66 -11.72 11.21
N ASN A 386 -16.92 -12.86 10.59
CA ASN A 386 -18.26 -13.26 10.17
C ASN A 386 -19.23 -13.37 11.36
N ASN A 387 -18.77 -13.94 12.49
CA ASN A 387 -19.55 -14.00 13.72
C ASN A 387 -19.86 -12.60 14.31
N ARG A 388 -19.02 -11.59 14.01
CA ARG A 388 -19.18 -10.19 14.45
C ARG A 388 -20.00 -9.32 13.49
N GLN A 389 -20.45 -9.84 12.35
CA GLN A 389 -21.18 -9.05 11.34
C GLN A 389 -22.41 -8.33 11.92
N ILE A 390 -23.12 -8.99 12.83
CA ILE A 390 -24.28 -8.39 13.52
C ILE A 390 -23.84 -7.16 14.33
N CYS A 391 -22.72 -7.24 15.05
CA CYS A 391 -22.19 -6.10 15.81
C CYS A 391 -21.83 -4.92 14.90
N TYR A 392 -21.20 -5.16 13.74
CA TYR A 392 -20.90 -4.09 12.79
C TYR A 392 -22.16 -3.43 12.23
N LYS A 393 -23.21 -4.21 11.94
CA LYS A 393 -24.51 -3.68 11.50
C LYS A 393 -25.16 -2.79 12.58
N ILE A 394 -25.13 -3.21 13.84
CA ILE A 394 -25.64 -2.41 14.96
C ILE A 394 -24.86 -1.08 15.06
N ILE A 395 -23.53 -1.15 15.02
CA ILE A 395 -22.68 0.06 15.11
C ILE A 395 -22.94 1.00 13.94
N LYS A 396 -23.14 0.48 12.73
CA LYS A 396 -23.51 1.29 11.56
C LYS A 396 -24.83 2.03 11.78
N LYS A 397 -25.89 1.33 12.22
CA LYS A 397 -27.17 1.97 12.56
C LYS A 397 -27.02 3.09 13.60
N PHE A 398 -26.20 2.86 14.63
CA PHE A 398 -25.99 3.86 15.67
C PHE A 398 -25.20 5.05 15.14
N ARG A 399 -24.24 4.84 14.23
CA ARG A 399 -23.52 5.93 13.53
C ARG A 399 -24.47 6.80 12.73
N ASP A 400 -25.46 6.18 12.09
CA ASP A 400 -26.51 6.84 11.31
C ASP A 400 -27.58 7.52 12.20
N GLY A 401 -27.38 7.55 13.52
CA GLY A 401 -28.27 8.18 14.49
C GLY A 401 -29.43 7.31 14.96
N ASN A 402 -29.57 6.08 14.44
CA ASN A 402 -30.68 5.16 14.74
C ASN A 402 -30.33 4.26 15.93
N TYR A 403 -30.42 4.81 17.15
CA TYR A 403 -30.15 4.05 18.37
C TYR A 403 -31.31 3.13 18.77
N ASP A 404 -30.98 1.88 19.11
CA ASP A 404 -31.92 0.93 19.71
C ASP A 404 -31.38 0.31 21.01
N LYS A 405 -32.25 0.19 22.03
CA LYS A 405 -31.88 -0.31 23.36
C LYS A 405 -31.67 -1.83 23.38
N SER A 406 -32.38 -2.58 22.57
CA SER A 406 -32.25 -4.04 22.49
C SER A 406 -30.94 -4.43 21.79
N GLU A 407 -30.60 -3.76 20.68
CA GLU A 407 -29.34 -3.94 19.94
C GLU A 407 -28.12 -3.53 20.80
N PHE A 408 -28.24 -2.47 21.60
CA PHE A 408 -27.19 -2.10 22.57
C PHE A 408 -26.97 -3.21 23.62
N SER A 409 -28.03 -3.90 24.03
CA SER A 409 -27.95 -5.02 24.96
C SER A 409 -27.32 -6.25 24.31
N GLU A 410 -27.53 -6.46 23.00
CA GLU A 410 -26.86 -7.50 22.23
C GLU A 410 -25.34 -7.28 22.18
N LEU A 411 -24.86 -6.07 21.90
CA LEU A 411 -23.42 -5.73 21.97
C LEU A 411 -22.81 -6.06 23.34
N LYS A 412 -23.57 -5.85 24.43
CA LYS A 412 -23.12 -6.18 25.80
C LYS A 412 -22.88 -7.69 25.99
N ASN A 413 -23.61 -8.55 25.28
CA ASN A 413 -23.41 -10.00 25.33
C ASN A 413 -22.13 -10.40 24.58
N TYR A 414 -21.93 -9.89 23.36
CA TYR A 414 -20.72 -10.15 22.56
C TYR A 414 -19.44 -9.66 23.24
N LYS A 415 -19.49 -8.51 23.94
CA LYS A 415 -18.38 -7.95 24.73
C LYS A 415 -17.76 -8.95 25.72
N LYS A 416 -18.48 -9.98 26.18
CA LYS A 416 -17.94 -10.95 27.14
C LYS A 416 -16.84 -11.85 26.54
N ASN A 417 -16.92 -12.16 25.25
CA ASN A 417 -16.08 -13.17 24.60
C ASN A 417 -15.32 -12.65 23.37
N ASP A 418 -15.52 -11.38 23.00
CA ASP A 418 -14.83 -10.77 21.88
C ASP A 418 -14.10 -9.48 22.28
N LEU A 419 -12.79 -9.45 22.05
CA LEU A 419 -11.94 -8.33 22.42
C LEU A 419 -12.26 -7.07 21.61
N ILE A 420 -12.55 -7.19 20.31
CA ILE A 420 -12.89 -6.04 19.45
C ILE A 420 -14.21 -5.43 19.92
N VAL A 421 -15.21 -6.27 20.21
CA VAL A 421 -16.47 -5.76 20.75
C VAL A 421 -16.27 -5.13 22.12
N LYS A 422 -15.44 -5.73 22.99
CA LYS A 422 -15.17 -5.26 24.35
C LYS A 422 -14.48 -3.90 24.40
N TYR A 423 -13.46 -3.71 23.57
CA TYR A 423 -12.54 -2.56 23.64
C TYR A 423 -12.80 -1.49 22.57
N ASP A 424 -13.39 -1.85 21.44
CA ASP A 424 -13.63 -0.91 20.34
C ASP A 424 -15.14 -0.61 20.18
N LEU A 425 -15.93 -1.61 19.78
CA LEU A 425 -17.33 -1.36 19.35
C LEU A 425 -18.25 -0.95 20.49
N PHE A 426 -18.20 -1.64 21.64
CA PHE A 426 -19.09 -1.32 22.76
C PHE A 426 -18.76 0.03 23.42
N PRO A 427 -17.49 0.39 23.70
CA PRO A 427 -17.15 1.73 24.15
C PRO A 427 -17.59 2.81 23.17
N PHE A 428 -17.38 2.61 21.87
CA PHE A 428 -17.85 3.53 20.83
C PHE A 428 -19.38 3.70 20.85
N ALA A 429 -20.15 2.60 20.91
CA ALA A 429 -21.61 2.68 21.04
C ALA A 429 -22.06 3.46 22.28
N LYS A 430 -21.28 3.45 23.36
CA LYS A 430 -21.57 4.20 24.58
C LYS A 430 -21.34 5.71 24.40
N THR A 431 -20.32 6.12 23.65
CA THR A 431 -20.02 7.55 23.44
C THR A 431 -21.05 8.24 22.54
N ILE A 432 -21.57 7.55 21.53
CA ILE A 432 -22.57 8.09 20.60
C ILE A 432 -24.02 7.90 21.07
N LYS A 433 -24.22 7.37 22.28
CA LYS A 433 -25.55 7.27 22.92
C LYS A 433 -25.99 8.64 23.47
N ASN A 434 -26.10 9.63 22.58
CA ASN A 434 -26.57 10.98 22.85
C ASN A 434 -27.66 11.34 21.83
N LYS A 435 -28.74 11.98 22.30
CA LYS A 435 -29.82 12.49 21.44
C LYS A 435 -29.32 13.55 20.45
N GLU A 436 -28.41 14.42 20.88
CA GLU A 436 -27.82 15.47 20.02
C GLU A 436 -27.02 14.85 18.86
N TYR A 437 -26.27 13.78 19.15
CA TYR A 437 -25.57 13.01 18.11
C TYR A 437 -26.55 12.43 17.10
N SER A 438 -27.61 11.76 17.56
CA SER A 438 -28.63 11.19 16.69
C SER A 438 -29.30 12.23 15.80
N GLN A 439 -29.62 13.41 16.34
CA GLN A 439 -30.22 14.51 15.58
C GLN A 439 -29.28 15.03 14.50
N LEU A 440 -28.01 15.27 14.83
CA LEU A 440 -27.02 15.76 13.87
C LEU A 440 -26.72 14.72 12.78
N ALA A 441 -26.59 13.44 13.14
CA ALA A 441 -26.38 12.36 12.19
C ALA A 441 -27.54 12.22 11.21
N GLN A 442 -28.79 12.31 11.68
CA GLN A 442 -29.95 12.32 10.78
C GLN A 442 -30.01 13.57 9.89
N LYS A 443 -29.63 14.73 10.42
CA LYS A 443 -29.53 15.96 9.62
C LYS A 443 -28.52 15.79 8.47
N ILE A 444 -27.33 15.23 8.74
CA ILE A 444 -26.32 14.92 7.71
C ILE A 444 -26.90 13.95 6.67
N TYR A 445 -27.57 12.88 7.10
CA TYR A 445 -28.19 11.91 6.22
C TYR A 445 -29.25 12.53 5.29
N GLU A 446 -30.13 13.37 5.84
CA GLU A 446 -31.15 14.09 5.06
C GLU A 446 -30.52 15.08 4.06
N SER A 447 -29.50 15.83 4.49
CA SER A 447 -28.78 16.79 3.63
C SER A 447 -28.08 16.07 2.48
N ALA A 448 -27.42 14.94 2.76
CA ALA A 448 -26.76 14.11 1.77
C ALA A 448 -27.73 13.54 0.73
N ASN A 449 -28.91 13.06 1.15
CA ASN A 449 -29.94 12.56 0.25
C ASN A 449 -30.57 13.66 -0.62
N LYS A 450 -30.69 14.88 -0.10
CA LYS A 450 -31.19 16.05 -0.86
C LYS A 450 -30.15 16.62 -1.82
N GLY A 451 -28.87 16.29 -1.63
CA GLY A 451 -27.76 16.90 -2.37
C GLY A 451 -27.49 18.34 -1.96
N ASP A 452 -27.76 18.70 -0.69
CA ASP A 452 -27.57 20.05 -0.17
C ASP A 452 -26.09 20.27 0.22
N ILE A 453 -25.30 20.75 -0.73
CA ILE A 453 -23.86 20.97 -0.59
C ILE A 453 -23.57 22.06 0.45
N ASP A 454 -24.38 23.11 0.49
CA ASP A 454 -24.19 24.24 1.40
C ASP A 454 -24.47 23.81 2.85
N GLU A 455 -25.59 23.09 3.08
CA GLU A 455 -25.91 22.57 4.41
C GLU A 455 -24.86 21.57 4.93
N LEU A 456 -24.33 20.69 4.06
CA LEU A 456 -23.25 19.77 4.42
C LEU A 456 -21.94 20.50 4.76
N ALA A 457 -21.61 21.57 4.03
CA ALA A 457 -20.43 22.39 4.29
C ALA A 457 -20.58 23.14 5.62
N ASP A 458 -21.76 23.71 5.91
CA ASP A 458 -22.05 24.39 7.16
C ASP A 458 -21.94 23.44 8.37
N ILE A 459 -22.56 22.25 8.30
CA ILE A 459 -22.46 21.24 9.36
C ILE A 459 -21.00 20.85 9.61
N LYS A 460 -20.22 20.61 8.55
CA LYS A 460 -18.80 20.29 8.65
C LYS A 460 -18.02 21.43 9.34
N ASN A 461 -18.28 22.69 8.95
CA ASN A 461 -17.60 23.86 9.50
C ASN A 461 -17.94 24.11 10.98
N GLU A 462 -19.19 23.86 11.38
CA GLU A 462 -19.60 23.87 12.80
C GLU A 462 -18.88 22.78 13.60
N LEU A 463 -18.83 21.55 13.06
CA LEU A 463 -18.13 20.42 13.69
C LEU A 463 -16.61 20.66 13.82
N MET A 464 -15.99 21.39 12.88
CA MET A 464 -14.57 21.77 13.00
C MET A 464 -14.31 22.76 14.14
N LYS A 465 -15.30 23.59 14.50
CA LYS A 465 -15.20 24.55 15.61
C LYS A 465 -15.50 23.91 16.98
N SER A 466 -16.27 22.83 17.01
CA SER A 466 -16.65 22.12 18.25
C SER A 466 -15.63 21.05 18.64
N LEU A 467 -14.96 21.21 19.78
CA LEU A 467 -13.96 20.24 20.24
C LEU A 467 -14.57 19.03 20.95
N ASP A 468 -15.66 19.23 21.69
CA ASP A 468 -16.19 18.23 22.65
C ASP A 468 -17.32 17.35 22.10
N PHE A 469 -17.68 17.50 20.82
CA PHE A 469 -18.79 16.74 20.24
C PHE A 469 -18.43 15.25 20.06
N PRO A 470 -19.28 14.30 20.51
CA PRO A 470 -19.02 12.87 20.39
C PRO A 470 -18.80 12.45 18.93
N ASN A 471 -17.72 11.71 18.68
CA ASN A 471 -17.40 11.17 17.36
C ASN A 471 -17.34 12.22 16.23
N ARG A 472 -16.96 13.47 16.56
CA ARG A 472 -16.91 14.59 15.59
C ARG A 472 -16.11 14.28 14.33
N ALA A 473 -14.99 13.56 14.46
CA ALA A 473 -14.09 13.28 13.35
C ALA A 473 -14.76 12.41 12.28
N ASP A 474 -15.54 11.41 12.69
CA ASP A 474 -16.30 10.57 11.75
C ASP A 474 -17.41 11.37 11.07
N LEU A 475 -18.10 12.28 11.78
CA LEU A 475 -19.13 13.13 11.19
C LEU A 475 -18.56 14.13 10.18
N ILE A 476 -17.39 14.73 10.49
CA ILE A 476 -16.64 15.57 9.54
C ILE A 476 -16.24 14.77 8.31
N ASN A 477 -15.72 13.55 8.50
CA ASN A 477 -15.36 12.66 7.39
C ASN A 477 -16.59 12.25 6.59
N TRP A 478 -17.73 12.02 7.23
CA TRP A 478 -18.98 11.72 6.53
C TRP A 478 -19.41 12.88 5.64
N CYS A 479 -19.50 14.10 6.20
CA CYS A 479 -19.80 15.29 5.40
C CYS A 479 -18.80 15.48 4.26
N THR A 480 -17.50 15.31 4.52
CA THR A 480 -16.43 15.41 3.51
C THR A 480 -16.59 14.37 2.40
N ASN A 481 -16.96 13.13 2.74
CA ASN A 481 -17.17 12.06 1.78
C ASN A 481 -18.43 12.30 0.93
N GLU A 482 -19.52 12.81 1.50
CA GLU A 482 -20.73 13.15 0.74
C GLU A 482 -20.48 14.35 -0.18
N LEU A 483 -19.81 15.39 0.31
CA LEU A 483 -19.33 16.51 -0.51
C LEU A 483 -18.45 16.01 -1.65
N TYR A 484 -17.50 15.11 -1.37
CA TYR A 484 -16.66 14.49 -2.39
C TYR A 484 -17.51 13.74 -3.43
N LYS A 485 -18.40 12.85 -3.03
CA LYS A 485 -19.25 12.08 -3.96
C LYS A 485 -20.08 12.98 -4.87
N GLN A 486 -20.57 14.11 -4.35
CA GLN A 486 -21.44 15.03 -5.09
C GLN A 486 -20.67 15.99 -5.99
N THR A 487 -19.40 16.29 -5.69
CA THR A 487 -18.63 17.34 -6.38
C THR A 487 -17.41 16.84 -7.16
N VAL A 488 -16.95 15.62 -6.89
CA VAL A 488 -15.75 15.05 -7.52
C VAL A 488 -15.85 15.16 -9.03
N THR A 489 -14.84 15.77 -9.63
CA THR A 489 -14.71 15.92 -11.08
C THR A 489 -13.25 15.67 -11.44
N ASP A 490 -13.03 14.82 -12.43
CA ASP A 490 -11.70 14.50 -12.93
C ASP A 490 -11.44 15.30 -14.21
N TYR A 491 -10.21 15.78 -14.36
CA TYR A 491 -9.72 16.48 -15.54
C TYR A 491 -8.40 15.87 -16.00
N VAL A 492 -8.24 15.70 -17.31
CA VAL A 492 -7.01 15.20 -17.93
C VAL A 492 -6.54 16.17 -19.00
N PHE A 493 -5.23 16.43 -19.03
CA PHE A 493 -4.59 17.30 -20.01
C PHE A 493 -3.10 16.97 -20.16
N HIS A 494 -2.49 17.50 -21.22
CA HIS A 494 -1.05 17.35 -21.46
C HIS A 494 -0.23 18.35 -20.65
N TYR A 495 0.95 17.92 -20.20
CA TYR A 495 1.82 18.71 -19.34
C TYR A 495 2.12 20.09 -19.93
N VAL A 496 2.25 20.23 -21.26
CA VAL A 496 2.49 21.53 -21.93
C VAL A 496 1.54 22.65 -21.47
N ASN A 497 0.29 22.33 -21.11
CA ASN A 497 -0.72 23.30 -20.67
C ASN A 497 -0.65 23.65 -19.17
N TRP A 498 0.25 23.06 -18.38
CA TRP A 498 0.26 23.24 -16.92
C TRP A 498 0.48 24.69 -16.49
N LYS A 499 1.28 25.46 -17.25
CA LYS A 499 1.61 26.86 -16.92
C LYS A 499 0.42 27.80 -17.10
N GLU A 500 -0.35 27.58 -18.16
CA GLU A 500 -1.57 28.32 -18.46
C GLU A 500 -2.61 28.04 -17.36
N LEU A 501 -2.86 26.76 -17.10
CA LEU A 501 -3.73 26.34 -16.01
C LEU A 501 -3.29 26.91 -14.66
N TRP A 502 -2.00 26.86 -14.32
CA TRP A 502 -1.48 27.42 -13.07
C TRP A 502 -1.75 28.93 -12.97
N ALA A 503 -1.59 29.69 -14.06
CA ALA A 503 -1.85 31.13 -14.06
C ALA A 503 -3.33 31.43 -13.77
N ASP A 504 -4.25 30.71 -14.40
CA ASP A 504 -5.70 30.88 -14.17
C ASP A 504 -6.08 30.51 -12.73
N LEU A 505 -5.54 29.39 -12.23
CA LEU A 505 -5.78 28.94 -10.86
C LEU A 505 -5.21 29.90 -9.81
N ALA A 506 -4.02 30.46 -10.06
CA ALA A 506 -3.38 31.40 -9.15
C ALA A 506 -4.11 32.76 -9.13
N ALA A 507 -4.74 33.16 -10.24
CA ALA A 507 -5.56 34.36 -10.30
C ALA A 507 -6.82 34.22 -9.44
N GLU A 508 -7.51 33.08 -9.54
CA GLU A 508 -8.77 32.83 -8.81
C GLU A 508 -8.53 32.42 -7.35
N PHE A 509 -7.45 31.67 -7.07
CA PHE A 509 -7.07 31.19 -5.74
C PHE A 509 -5.63 31.60 -5.35
N PRO A 510 -5.37 32.88 -5.07
CA PRO A 510 -4.01 33.37 -4.78
C PRO A 510 -3.33 32.70 -3.59
N SER A 511 -4.11 32.25 -2.60
CA SER A 511 -3.59 31.54 -1.42
C SER A 511 -3.02 30.16 -1.74
N LEU A 512 -3.36 29.58 -2.90
CA LEU A 512 -2.93 28.25 -3.33
C LEU A 512 -1.81 28.28 -4.38
N ASP A 513 -1.41 29.46 -4.87
CA ASP A 513 -0.44 29.66 -5.95
C ASP A 513 0.81 28.75 -5.79
N ARG A 514 1.51 28.91 -4.66
CA ARG A 514 2.73 28.14 -4.38
C ARG A 514 2.46 26.63 -4.37
N SER A 515 1.38 26.20 -3.74
CA SER A 515 1.06 24.77 -3.62
C SER A 515 0.72 24.13 -4.97
N ILE A 516 0.02 24.86 -5.84
CA ILE A 516 -0.33 24.43 -7.20
C ILE A 516 0.92 24.37 -8.08
N LYS A 517 1.75 25.41 -8.05
CA LYS A 517 3.03 25.42 -8.78
C LYS A 517 3.94 24.26 -8.39
N GLU A 518 4.06 24.01 -7.09
CA GLU A 518 4.84 22.89 -6.59
C GLU A 518 4.24 21.52 -6.95
N ALA A 519 2.94 21.41 -7.26
CA ALA A 519 2.32 20.16 -7.68
C ALA A 519 2.70 19.78 -9.12
N PHE A 520 2.85 20.76 -10.01
CA PHE A 520 3.24 20.56 -11.40
C PHE A 520 4.75 20.50 -11.65
N SER A 521 5.59 20.74 -10.64
CA SER A 521 7.04 20.95 -10.84
C SER A 521 7.85 19.70 -11.21
N GLN A 522 7.32 18.50 -10.94
CA GLN A 522 8.03 17.24 -11.12
C GLN A 522 7.06 16.06 -11.15
N ARG A 523 7.56 14.87 -11.56
CA ARG A 523 6.84 13.59 -11.45
C ARG A 523 6.44 13.32 -9.99
N GLN A 524 5.16 13.49 -9.68
CA GLN A 524 4.61 13.28 -8.34
C GLN A 524 3.09 13.18 -8.33
N THR A 525 2.56 12.78 -7.18
CA THR A 525 1.14 12.91 -6.85
C THR A 525 1.07 13.84 -5.64
N LYS A 526 0.35 14.96 -5.74
CA LYS A 526 0.26 15.96 -4.66
C LYS A 526 -1.19 16.32 -4.40
N GLN A 527 -1.57 16.28 -3.12
CA GLN A 527 -2.86 16.75 -2.65
C GLN A 527 -2.71 18.15 -2.06
N ILE A 528 -3.57 19.06 -2.51
CA ILE A 528 -3.68 20.44 -2.02
C ILE A 528 -5.03 20.54 -1.32
N ARG A 529 -5.00 20.90 -0.04
CA ARG A 529 -6.20 20.98 0.80
C ARG A 529 -6.37 22.40 1.32
N SER A 530 -7.58 22.92 1.15
CA SER A 530 -8.11 24.13 1.79
C SER A 530 -9.41 23.77 2.51
N GLU A 531 -10.03 24.69 3.25
CA GLU A 531 -11.21 24.43 4.09
C GLU A 531 -12.32 23.69 3.32
N ASP A 532 -12.68 24.16 2.11
CA ASP A 532 -13.75 23.58 1.28
C ASP A 532 -13.30 23.17 -0.13
N LEU A 533 -12.01 22.86 -0.29
CA LEU A 533 -11.44 22.47 -1.58
C LEU A 533 -10.32 21.43 -1.40
N LEU A 534 -10.44 20.32 -2.10
CA LEU A 534 -9.41 19.32 -2.29
C LEU A 534 -9.09 19.23 -3.78
N ILE A 535 -7.82 19.49 -4.11
CA ILE A 535 -7.25 19.26 -5.43
C ILE A 535 -6.22 18.14 -5.31
N GLU A 536 -6.36 17.08 -6.10
CA GLU A 536 -5.32 16.06 -6.26
C GLU A 536 -4.74 16.14 -7.67
N VAL A 537 -3.44 16.38 -7.77
CA VAL A 537 -2.71 16.46 -9.04
C VAL A 537 -1.75 15.28 -9.14
N ASN A 538 -1.84 14.53 -10.23
CA ASN A 538 -0.91 13.46 -10.58
C ASN A 538 -0.21 13.79 -11.90
N VAL A 539 1.08 14.10 -11.82
CA VAL A 539 1.96 14.41 -12.95
C VAL A 539 2.73 13.14 -13.31
N THR A 540 2.43 12.52 -14.45
CA THR A 540 3.06 11.24 -14.86
C THR A 540 4.48 11.45 -15.41
N GLY A 541 4.70 12.58 -16.09
CA GLY A 541 5.97 13.00 -16.67
C GLY A 541 6.07 14.51 -16.77
N VAL A 542 7.26 15.01 -17.12
CA VAL A 542 7.54 16.45 -17.29
C VAL A 542 7.88 16.81 -18.74
N ASP A 543 7.64 15.87 -19.65
CA ASP A 543 7.75 16.08 -21.08
C ASP A 543 6.40 16.62 -21.58
N ASP A 544 6.38 17.40 -22.68
CA ASP A 544 5.19 18.15 -23.11
C ASP A 544 3.95 17.27 -23.33
N ASP A 545 4.15 16.05 -23.85
CA ASP A 545 3.10 15.08 -24.14
C ASP A 545 2.65 14.27 -22.91
N SER A 546 3.38 14.34 -21.78
CA SER A 546 3.04 13.58 -20.57
C SER A 546 1.67 13.98 -20.03
N LEU A 547 0.91 13.00 -19.54
CA LEU A 547 -0.42 13.26 -19.00
C LEU A 547 -0.38 13.81 -17.58
N VAL A 548 -1.31 14.72 -17.30
CA VAL A 548 -1.58 15.25 -15.97
C VAL A 548 -3.04 14.97 -15.64
N ASN A 549 -3.26 14.29 -14.52
CA ASN A 549 -4.58 14.03 -14.00
C ASN A 549 -4.83 14.96 -12.81
N MET A 550 -5.90 15.76 -12.87
CA MET A 550 -6.30 16.67 -11.81
C MET A 550 -7.71 16.34 -11.36
N GLN A 551 -7.88 16.03 -10.08
CA GLN A 551 -9.17 15.80 -9.46
C GLN A 551 -9.52 16.97 -8.55
N VAL A 552 -10.76 17.44 -8.64
CA VAL A 552 -11.30 18.52 -7.80
C VAL A 552 -12.53 18.02 -7.07
N SER A 553 -12.61 18.30 -5.77
CA SER A 553 -13.75 17.96 -4.91
C SER A 553 -13.82 18.89 -3.69
N GLY A 554 -14.99 19.01 -3.06
CA GLY A 554 -15.18 19.84 -1.88
C GLY A 554 -16.55 20.51 -1.80
N GLY A 555 -16.60 21.69 -1.19
CA GLY A 555 -17.81 22.51 -1.07
C GLY A 555 -17.90 23.59 -2.15
N SER A 556 -18.36 24.77 -1.77
CA SER A 556 -18.59 25.91 -2.68
C SER A 556 -17.36 26.31 -3.51
N ASN A 557 -16.15 26.30 -2.92
CA ASN A 557 -14.91 26.60 -3.63
C ASN A 557 -14.57 25.56 -4.71
N ALA A 558 -14.92 24.28 -4.49
CA ALA A 558 -14.76 23.25 -5.51
C ALA A 558 -15.73 23.45 -6.69
N LEU A 559 -16.96 23.91 -6.44
CA LEU A 559 -17.91 24.25 -7.50
C LEU A 559 -17.45 25.44 -8.34
N LYS A 560 -16.91 26.49 -7.71
CA LYS A 560 -16.30 27.64 -8.41
C LYS A 560 -15.15 27.20 -9.30
N LEU A 561 -14.21 26.44 -8.73
CA LEU A 561 -13.08 25.91 -9.47
C LEU A 561 -13.52 25.03 -10.63
N ARG A 562 -14.51 24.17 -10.42
CA ARG A 562 -15.09 23.34 -11.49
C ARG A 562 -15.68 24.19 -12.60
N SER A 563 -16.34 25.32 -12.30
CA SER A 563 -16.87 26.23 -13.33
C SER A 563 -15.74 26.77 -14.20
N LEU A 564 -14.68 27.30 -13.59
CA LEU A 564 -13.47 27.78 -14.27
C LEU A 564 -12.86 26.70 -15.18
N LEU A 565 -12.66 25.49 -14.64
CA LEU A 565 -12.03 24.39 -15.39
C LEU A 565 -12.88 23.91 -16.57
N ASN A 566 -14.22 23.97 -16.50
CA ASN A 566 -15.07 23.59 -17.63
C ASN A 566 -15.02 24.59 -18.80
N GLU A 567 -14.54 25.80 -18.59
CA GLU A 567 -14.40 26.83 -19.64
C GLU A 567 -13.10 26.64 -20.45
N LEU A 568 -12.16 25.84 -19.96
CA LEU A 568 -10.86 25.60 -20.60
C LEU A 568 -10.94 24.46 -21.60
N ASN A 569 -10.89 24.80 -22.90
CA ASN A 569 -11.09 23.84 -24.00
C ASN A 569 -10.04 22.72 -24.11
N TYR A 570 -8.86 22.89 -23.49
CA TYR A 570 -7.80 21.87 -23.49
C TYR A 570 -7.93 20.87 -22.34
N LEU A 571 -8.83 21.11 -21.37
CA LEU A 571 -9.11 20.17 -20.30
C LEU A 571 -10.18 19.19 -20.75
N GLN A 572 -9.86 17.91 -20.72
CA GLN A 572 -10.86 16.86 -20.91
C GLN A 572 -11.48 16.56 -19.56
N LYS A 573 -12.76 16.91 -19.41
CA LYS A 573 -13.56 16.54 -18.24
C LYS A 573 -13.94 15.06 -18.33
N GLU A 574 -13.68 14.34 -17.25
CA GLU A 574 -14.00 12.91 -17.13
C GLU A 574 -15.10 12.61 -16.12
#